data_AF-A0A2R8F3J6-F1
#
_entry.id   AF-A0A2R8F3J6-F1
#
_cell.length_a   1.000
_cell.length_b   1.000
_cell.length_c   1.000
_cell.angle_alpha   90.00
_cell.angle_beta   90.00
_cell.angle_gamma   90.00
#
_symmetry.space_group_name_H-M   'P 1'
#
loop_
_entity.id
_entity.type
_entity.pdbx_description
1 polymer ?
#
loop_
_entity_poly.entity_id
_entity_poly.type
_entity_poly.pdbx_seq_one_letter_code
_entity_poly.pdbx_strand_id
1 'polypeptide(L)' 'MADIDAKDDNGMTTIDYAAKSGNADVFNFLTEQSVPWY' A
#
# COMPACT_ATOMS: atom_id res chain seq x y z
N MET A 1 10.44 -10.06 -2.92
CA MET A 1 9.72 -9.37 -1.84
C MET A 1 9.50 -7.97 -2.34
N ALA A 2 8.27 -7.65 -2.75
CA ALA A 2 7.96 -6.27 -3.09
C ALA A 2 7.94 -5.51 -1.75
N ASP A 3 8.80 -4.52 -1.57
CA ASP A 3 8.75 -3.62 -0.42
C ASP A 3 7.52 -2.73 -0.58
N ILE A 4 6.38 -3.23 -0.14
CA ILE A 4 5.09 -2.50 -0.16
C ILE A 4 5.14 -1.28 0.79
N ASP A 5 6.10 -1.28 1.70
CA ASP A 5 6.47 -0.16 2.58
C ASP A 5 7.52 0.78 1.98
N ALA A 6 7.98 0.55 0.74
CA ALA A 6 8.90 1.46 0.08
C ALA A 6 8.22 2.83 -0.07
N LYS A 7 8.83 3.84 0.55
CA LYS A 7 8.42 5.23 0.45
C LYS A 7 9.13 5.89 -0.73
N ASP A 8 8.40 6.69 -1.48
CA ASP A 8 8.97 7.59 -2.48
C ASP A 8 9.69 8.77 -1.81
N ASP A 9 10.26 9.66 -2.62
CA ASP A 9 10.97 10.86 -2.14
C ASP A 9 10.06 11.83 -1.34
N ASN A 10 8.73 11.69 -1.46
CA ASN A 10 7.75 12.45 -0.68
C ASN A 10 7.34 11.73 0.61
N GLY A 11 7.90 10.57 0.91
CA GLY A 11 7.53 9.75 2.07
C GLY A 11 6.23 8.98 1.88
N MET A 12 5.67 8.94 0.67
CA MET A 12 4.43 8.23 0.34
C MET A 12 4.72 6.81 -0.12
N THR A 13 3.98 5.87 0.46
CA THR A 13 3.97 4.47 0.02
C THR A 13 2.92 4.25 -1.06
N THR A 14 3.03 3.13 -1.77
CA THR A 14 2.02 2.71 -2.75
C THR A 14 0.60 2.66 -2.14
N ILE A 15 0.47 2.37 -0.84
CA ILE A 15 -0.81 2.36 -0.12
C ILE A 15 -1.39 3.78 0.08
N ASP A 16 -0.54 4.78 0.30
CA ASP A 16 -0.96 6.18 0.45
C ASP A 16 -1.57 6.72 -0.86
N TYR A 17 -1.01 6.31 -1.99
CA TYR A 17 -1.57 6.62 -3.31
C TYR A 17 -2.89 5.91 -3.56
N ALA A 18 -3.02 4.64 -3.15
CA ALA A 18 -4.28 3.91 -3.24
C ALA A 18 -5.39 4.54 -2.37
N ALA A 19 -5.04 4.97 -1.15
CA ALA A 19 -5.95 5.68 -0.25
C ALA A 19 -6.41 7.03 -0.84
N LYS A 20 -5.49 7.78 -1.47
CA LYS A 20 -5.81 9.04 -2.18
C LYS A 20 -6.68 8.83 -3.41
N SER A 21 -6.55 7.70 -4.09
CA SER A 21 -7.34 7.37 -5.27
C SER A 21 -8.81 7.07 -4.94
N GLY A 22 -9.19 6.92 -3.66
CA GLY A 22 -10.54 6.50 -3.25
C GLY A 22 -10.88 5.08 -3.68
N ASN A 23 -9.86 4.29 -4.05
CA ASN A 23 -10.03 2.98 -4.65
C ASN A 23 -9.83 1.92 -3.57
N ALA A 24 -10.89 1.69 -2.79
CA ALA A 24 -10.88 0.84 -1.61
C ALA A 24 -10.43 -0.60 -1.91
N ASP A 25 -10.73 -1.13 -3.11
CA ASP A 25 -10.30 -2.45 -3.55
C ASP A 25 -8.77 -2.56 -3.64
N VAL A 26 -8.12 -1.54 -4.22
CA VAL A 26 -6.65 -1.49 -4.36
C VAL A 26 -6.00 -1.35 -2.99
N PHE A 27 -6.58 -0.53 -2.11
CA PHE A 27 -6.13 -0.39 -0.74
C PHE A 27 -6.21 -1.74 -0.02
N ASN A 28 -7.37 -2.42 -0.05
CA ASN A 28 -7.58 -3.69 0.64
C ASN A 28 -6.61 -4.78 0.18
N PHE A 29 -6.41 -4.90 -1.15
CA PHE A 29 -5.46 -5.84 -1.75
C PHE A 29 -4.00 -5.57 -1.36
N LEU A 30 -3.62 -4.31 -1.22
CA LEU A 30 -2.28 -3.93 -0.74
C LEU A 30 -2.12 -4.17 0.76
N THR A 31 -3.16 -3.94 1.58
CA THR A 31 -3.10 -4.24 3.02
C THR A 31 -2.94 -5.74 3.25
N GLU A 32 -3.67 -6.56 2.50
CA GLU A 32 -3.65 -8.02 2.60
C GLU A 32 -2.29 -8.60 2.19
N GLN A 33 -1.58 -7.93 1.28
CA GLN A 33 -0.22 -8.31 0.91
C GLN A 33 0.83 -7.81 1.90
N SER A 34 0.60 -6.66 2.55
CA SER A 34 1.53 -6.04 3.52
C SER A 34 1.49 -6.74 4.87
N VAL A 35 0.32 -7.23 5.28
CA VAL A 35 0.20 -8.09 6.46
C VAL A 35 0.46 -9.54 6.07
N PRO A 36 1.60 -10.15 6.45
CA PRO A 36 1.70 -11.59 6.43
C PRO A 36 0.67 -12.08 7.46
N TRP A 37 -0.40 -12.74 7.02
CA TRP A 37 -1.32 -13.36 7.95
C TRP A 37 -0.55 -14.46 8.71
N TYR A 38 -0.23 -14.13 9.97
CA TYR A 38 0.50 -14.87 11.03
C TYR A 38 2.03 -14.95 10.93
#